data_AF-A0A940TDR1-F1
#
_entry.id   AF-A0A940TDR1-F1
#
_cell.length_a   1.000
_cell.length_b   1.000
_cell.length_c   1.000
_cell.angle_alpha   90.00
_cell.angle_beta   90.00
_cell.angle_gamma   90.00
#
_symmetry.space_group_name_H-M   'P 1'
#
loop_
_entity.id
_entity.type
_entity.pdbx_description
1 polymer ?
#
loop_
_entity_poly.entity_id
_entity_poly.type
_entity_poly.pdbx_seq_one_letter_code
_entity_poly.pdbx_strand_id
1 'polypeptide(L)'
;MGLAILVKKSHLNADQQEVADIIGLENYLALVDAFGGSQIWIPKARSLVSSPEIAAYIRARRQNGDTPEQIARELELPVSEVRRLSK
;
A
#
# COMPACT_ATOMS: atom_id res chain seq x y z
N MET A 1 -19.25 5.27 19.62
CA MET A 1 -19.96 4.05 19.16
C MET A 1 -21.45 4.33 19.07
N GLY A 2 -21.95 4.57 17.86
CA GLY A 2 -23.37 4.79 17.55
C GLY A 2 -23.94 3.66 16.69
N LEU A 3 -24.72 3.97 15.64
CA LEU A 3 -25.29 2.99 14.71
C LEU A 3 -24.27 2.05 14.04
N ALA A 4 -22.97 2.40 14.05
CA ALA A 4 -21.88 1.59 13.52
C ALA A 4 -21.85 0.16 14.09
N ILE A 5 -22.29 -0.06 15.34
CA ILE A 5 -22.34 -1.40 15.96
C ILE A 5 -23.34 -2.34 15.27
N LEU A 6 -24.30 -1.80 14.52
CA LEU A 6 -25.30 -2.58 13.79
C LEU A 6 -24.88 -2.86 12.34
N VAL A 7 -23.76 -2.30 11.89
CA VAL A 7 -23.27 -2.48 10.52
C VAL A 7 -22.78 -3.90 10.33
N LYS A 8 -23.31 -4.56 9.32
CA LYS A 8 -22.89 -5.88 8.85
C LYS A 8 -22.23 -5.72 7.49
N LYS A 9 -21.35 -6.65 7.14
CA LYS A 9 -20.71 -6.70 5.82
C LYS A 9 -21.73 -6.64 4.67
N SER A 10 -22.89 -7.28 4.81
CA SER A 10 -23.97 -7.27 3.81
C SER A 10 -24.61 -5.89 3.56
N HIS A 11 -24.36 -4.90 4.42
CA HIS A 11 -24.83 -3.52 4.19
C HIS A 11 -23.87 -2.70 3.33
N LEU A 12 -22.66 -3.21 3.09
CA LEU A 12 -21.62 -2.53 2.32
C LEU A 12 -21.78 -2.83 0.82
N ASN A 13 -21.36 -1.90 -0.04
CA ASN A 13 -21.26 -2.18 -1.48
C ASN A 13 -20.08 -3.11 -1.80
N ALA A 14 -19.93 -3.53 -3.06
CA ALA A 14 -18.90 -4.51 -3.46
C ALA A 14 -17.48 -4.08 -3.06
N ASP A 15 -17.04 -2.89 -3.46
CA ASP A 15 -15.70 -2.37 -3.15
C ASP A 15 -15.46 -2.27 -1.64
N GLN A 16 -16.47 -1.82 -0.88
CA GLN A 16 -16.38 -1.72 0.58
C GLN A 16 -16.32 -3.11 1.24
N GLN A 17 -17.01 -4.10 0.69
CA GLN A 17 -16.92 -5.48 1.16
C GLN A 17 -15.52 -6.06 0.91
N GLU A 18 -14.91 -5.78 -0.25
CA GLU A 18 -13.54 -6.18 -0.56
C GLU A 18 -12.54 -5.55 0.42
N VAL A 19 -12.68 -4.25 0.69
CA VAL A 19 -11.83 -3.59 1.69
C VAL A 19 -12.02 -4.23 3.07
N ALA A 20 -13.27 -4.47 3.49
CA ALA A 20 -13.56 -5.12 4.76
C ALA A 20 -13.04 -6.57 4.83
N ASP A 21 -12.93 -7.28 3.71
CA ASP A 21 -12.30 -8.61 3.65
C ASP A 21 -10.78 -8.55 3.82
N ILE A 22 -10.14 -7.51 3.26
CA ILE A 22 -8.69 -7.32 3.37
C ILE A 22 -8.29 -6.95 4.80
N ILE A 23 -9.02 -6.01 5.43
CA ILE A 23 -8.61 -5.44 6.74
C ILE A 23 -9.45 -5.97 7.92
N GLY A 24 -10.54 -6.69 7.68
CA GLY A 24 -11.51 -7.08 8.68
C GLY A 24 -12.60 -6.03 8.91
N LEU A 25 -13.82 -6.48 9.22
CA LEU A 25 -14.98 -5.59 9.44
C LEU A 25 -14.76 -4.61 10.61
N GLU A 26 -14.11 -5.03 11.68
CA GLU A 26 -13.82 -4.17 12.83
C GLU A 26 -12.93 -2.97 12.44
N ASN A 27 -11.86 -3.21 11.69
CA ASN A 27 -10.98 -2.15 11.20
C ASN A 27 -11.67 -1.26 10.17
N TYR A 28 -12.55 -1.83 9.34
CA TYR A 28 -13.40 -1.04 8.46
C TYR A 28 -14.31 -0.07 9.24
N LEU A 29 -14.92 -0.52 10.35
CA LEU A 29 -15.73 0.36 11.20
C LEU A 29 -14.88 1.45 11.86
N ALA A 30 -13.64 1.17 12.24
CA ALA A 30 -12.71 2.20 12.72
C ALA A 30 -12.43 3.27 11.66
N LEU A 31 -12.35 2.90 10.37
CA LEU A 31 -12.25 3.87 9.27
C LEU A 31 -13.53 4.70 9.11
N VAL A 32 -14.71 4.09 9.26
CA VAL A 32 -15.99 4.81 9.22
C VAL A 32 -16.08 5.82 10.36
N ASP A 33 -15.67 5.44 11.56
CA ASP A 33 -15.69 6.34 12.73
C ASP A 33 -14.69 7.51 12.56
N ALA A 34 -13.52 7.27 11.97
CA ALA A 34 -12.49 8.29 11.80
C ALA A 34 -12.70 9.21 10.57
N PHE A 35 -13.22 8.67 9.47
CA PHE A 35 -13.22 9.32 8.16
C PHE A 35 -14.58 9.30 7.45
N GLY A 36 -15.64 8.81 8.10
CA GLY A 36 -16.98 8.73 7.52
C GLY A 36 -17.45 10.07 6.92
N GLY A 37 -17.98 10.03 5.71
CA GLY A 37 -18.39 11.22 4.95
C GLY A 37 -17.27 11.92 4.18
N SER A 38 -16.01 11.50 4.33
CA SER A 38 -14.87 11.97 3.54
C SER A 38 -14.51 11.00 2.41
N GLN A 39 -13.90 11.53 1.35
CA GLN A 39 -13.29 10.70 0.30
C GLN A 39 -11.78 10.60 0.56
N ILE A 40 -11.31 9.38 0.84
CA ILE A 40 -9.87 9.10 1.01
C ILE A 40 -9.32 8.46 -0.26
N TRP A 41 -8.22 9.00 -0.75
CA TRP A 41 -7.46 8.38 -1.84
C TRP A 41 -6.32 7.51 -1.27
N ILE A 42 -6.21 6.27 -1.75
CA ILE A 42 -5.13 5.35 -1.36
C ILE A 42 -4.01 5.42 -2.43
N PRO A 43 -2.84 6.01 -2.10
CA PRO A 43 -1.72 6.10 -3.03
C PRO A 43 -1.12 4.74 -3.39
N LYS A 44 -0.50 4.67 -4.57
CA LYS A 44 0.41 3.57 -4.91
C LYS A 44 1.65 3.64 -4.01
N ALA A 45 2.19 2.49 -3.60
CA ALA A 45 3.36 2.43 -2.72
C ALA A 45 4.56 3.27 -3.25
N ARG A 46 4.80 3.21 -4.57
CA ARG A 46 5.87 3.98 -5.21
C ARG A 46 5.76 5.51 -5.04
N SER A 47 4.55 6.07 -4.90
CA SER A 47 4.36 7.52 -4.69
C SER A 47 4.55 7.94 -3.23
N LEU A 48 4.50 6.99 -2.29
CA LEU A 48 4.74 7.26 -0.87
C LEU A 48 6.23 7.31 -0.53
N VAL A 49 7.03 6.48 -1.21
CA VAL A 49 8.47 6.37 -0.93
C VAL A 49 9.28 7.28 -1.85
N SER A 50 10.14 8.10 -1.26
CA SER A 50 10.96 9.04 -2.01
C SER A 50 12.02 8.34 -2.86
N SER A 51 12.39 8.92 -4.01
CA SER A 51 13.47 8.36 -4.85
C SER A 51 14.82 8.23 -4.14
N PRO A 52 15.25 9.17 -3.27
CA PRO A 52 16.47 8.99 -2.49
C PRO A 52 16.45 7.77 -1.57
N GLU A 53 15.32 7.50 -0.92
CA GLU A 53 15.14 6.35 -0.03
C GLU A 53 15.18 5.02 -0.80
N ILE A 54 14.45 4.94 -1.92
CA ILE A 54 14.49 3.79 -2.82
C ILE A 54 15.91 3.55 -3.33
N ALA A 55 16.62 4.61 -3.73
CA ALA A 55 18.00 4.51 -4.22
C ALA A 55 18.96 4.00 -3.14
N ALA A 56 18.81 4.46 -1.89
CA ALA A 56 19.59 3.96 -0.76
C ALA A 56 19.36 2.46 -0.53
N TYR A 57 18.10 2.02 -0.53
CA TYR A 57 17.75 0.60 -0.39
C TYR A 57 18.33 -0.25 -1.53
N ILE A 58 18.18 0.19 -2.78
CA ILE A 58 18.73 -0.51 -3.96
C ILE A 58 20.25 -0.65 -3.84
N ARG A 59 20.97 0.43 -3.47
CA ARG A 59 22.43 0.37 -3.34
C ARG A 59 22.89 -0.60 -2.25
N ALA A 60 22.20 -0.64 -1.10
CA ALA A 60 22.51 -1.59 -0.03
C ALA A 60 22.31 -3.04 -0.50
N ARG A 61 21.20 -3.34 -1.20
CA ARG A 61 20.94 -4.66 -1.80
C ARG A 61 21.98 -5.07 -2.83
N ARG A 62 22.43 -4.13 -3.67
CA ARG A 62 23.50 -4.36 -4.65
C ARG A 62 24.83 -4.71 -3.99
N GLN A 63 25.16 -4.09 -2.84
CA GLN A 63 26.36 -4.43 -2.07
C GLN A 63 26.30 -5.84 -1.49
N ASN A 64 25.11 -6.34 -1.19
CA ASN A 64 24.88 -7.72 -0.73
C ASN A 64 24.87 -8.75 -1.88
N GLY A 65 25.08 -8.33 -3.12
CA GLY A 65 25.21 -9.21 -4.29
C GLY A 65 23.95 -9.36 -5.15
N ASP A 66 22.84 -8.70 -4.79
CA ASP A 66 21.60 -8.83 -5.56
C ASP A 66 21.70 -8.21 -6.96
N THR A 67 21.06 -8.82 -7.95
CA THR A 67 20.98 -8.29 -9.31
C THR A 67 19.89 -7.22 -9.44
N PRO A 68 20.01 -6.28 -10.40
CA PRO A 68 18.96 -5.29 -10.63
C PRO A 68 17.61 -5.93 -10.98
N GLU A 69 17.61 -7.10 -11.61
CA GLU A 69 16.41 -7.85 -11.98
C GLU A 69 15.72 -8.46 -10.76
N GLN A 70 16.48 -8.99 -9.79
CA GLN A 70 15.94 -9.48 -8.52
C GLN A 70 15.30 -8.35 -7.73
N ILE A 71 16.00 -7.22 -7.61
CA ILE A 71 15.52 -6.06 -6.87
C ILE A 71 14.27 -5.46 -7.54
N ALA A 72 14.27 -5.35 -8.87
CA ALA A 72 13.12 -4.88 -9.65
C ALA A 72 11.89 -5.76 -9.44
N ARG A 73 12.05 -7.08 -9.48
CA ARG A 73 10.95 -8.02 -9.26
C ARG A 73 10.34 -7.88 -7.86
N GLU A 74 11.18 -7.78 -6.83
CA GLU A 74 10.72 -7.69 -5.45
C GLU A 74 10.03 -6.36 -5.13
N LEU A 75 10.57 -5.26 -5.67
CA LEU A 75 9.99 -3.93 -5.47
C LEU A 75 8.86 -3.59 -6.46
N GLU A 76 8.55 -4.51 -7.38
CA GLU A 76 7.62 -4.30 -8.49
C GLU A 76 7.95 -3.02 -9.30
N LEU A 77 9.25 -2.75 -9.48
CA LEU A 77 9.76 -1.60 -10.23
C LEU A 77 10.31 -2.03 -11.59
N PRO A 78 10.28 -1.15 -12.61
CA PRO A 78 10.99 -1.40 -13.85
C PRO A 78 12.49 -1.57 -13.62
N VAL A 79 13.11 -2.56 -14.28
CA VAL A 79 14.57 -2.78 -14.20
C VAL A 79 15.34 -1.53 -14.63
N SER A 80 14.82 -0.76 -15.59
CA SER A 80 15.40 0.52 -16.02
C SER A 80 15.43 1.57 -14.89
N GLU A 81 14.40 1.62 -14.05
CA GLU A 81 14.34 2.51 -12.90
C GLU A 81 15.34 2.09 -11.82
N VAL A 82 15.43 0.78 -11.52
CA VAL A 82 16.41 0.25 -10.56
C VAL A 82 17.83 0.58 -11.01
N ARG A 83 18.16 0.35 -12.29
CA ARG A 83 19.47 0.67 -12.87
C ARG A 83 19.77 2.18 -12.84
N ARG A 84 18.75 3.03 -12.99
CA ARG A 84 18.89 4.49 -12.92
C ARG A 84 19.17 4.96 -11.50
N LEU A 85 18.49 4.38 -10.51
CA LEU A 85 18.62 4.72 -9.08
C LEU A 85 19.85 4.09 -8.42
N SER A 86 20.44 3.06 -9.02
CA SER A 86 21.66 2.41 -8.53
C SER A 86 22.97 3.09 -8.96
N LYS A 87 22.90 4.11 -9.82
CA LYS A 87 24.06 4.95 -10.18
C LYS A 87 24.39 5.90 -9.03
#